data_AF-A0A1F8NVZ9-F1
#
_entry.id   AF-A0A1F8NVZ9-F1
#
_cell.length_a   1.000
_cell.length_b   1.000
_cell.length_c   1.000
_cell.angle_alpha   90.00
_cell.angle_beta   90.00
_cell.angle_gamma   90.00
#
_symmetry.space_group_name_H-M   'P 1'
#
loop_
_entity.id
_entity.type
_entity.pdbx_description
1 polymer ?
#
loop_
_entity_poly.entity_id
_entity_poly.type
_entity_poly.pdbx_seq_one_letter_code
_entity_poly.pdbx_strand_id
1 'polypeptide(L)'
;MGSVHNSVNGEDYLHLGYLSGGPTALQLFATSPNEALSEGFSLPEGFEGESVWDSPLLENIKHISDFAMVAVITSGTETARNWAEQVHPLLGNTPLIMVVSAGVEPLIHPYFEAEDPQVDGILSGLPSALIYEGINGYQADAFQRWNSYGTGALISVLILIAGTGYGMTSWIIERSGLRRN
;
A
#
# COMPACT_ATOMS: atom_id res chain seq x y z
N MET A 1 -3.72 11.35 21.29
CA MET A 1 -2.51 12.10 20.89
C MET A 1 -1.44 11.07 20.59
N GLY A 2 -1.21 10.76 19.31
CA GLY A 2 -0.17 9.82 18.92
C GLY A 2 1.19 10.38 19.30
N SER A 3 2.06 9.52 19.83
CA SER A 3 3.48 9.84 20.01
C SER A 3 4.05 10.21 18.65
N VAL A 4 4.27 11.51 18.43
CA VAL A 4 5.09 11.96 17.31
C VAL A 4 6.47 11.34 17.56
N HIS A 5 6.79 10.27 16.83
CA HIS A 5 8.15 9.80 16.77
C HIS A 5 8.92 10.95 16.15
N ASN A 6 9.76 11.61 16.95
CA ASN A 6 10.50 12.79 16.55
C ASN A 6 11.71 12.35 15.71
N SER A 7 11.43 11.66 14.60
CA SER A 7 12.43 11.15 13.70
C SER A 7 13.11 12.32 12.99
N VAL A 8 14.43 12.32 12.97
CA VAL A 8 15.25 13.37 12.39
C VAL A 8 15.86 12.87 11.08
N ASN A 9 15.64 13.61 9.99
CA ASN A 9 16.28 13.30 8.70
C ASN A 9 17.81 13.42 8.84
N GLY A 10 18.57 12.49 8.27
CA GLY A 10 20.03 12.40 8.43
C GLY A 10 20.51 11.67 9.69
N GLU A 11 19.63 11.42 10.66
CA GLU A 11 19.95 10.66 11.88
C GLU A 11 19.15 9.36 11.99
N ASP A 12 17.83 9.42 11.84
CA ASP A 12 16.92 8.26 11.96
C ASP A 12 16.47 7.71 10.60
N TYR A 13 16.39 8.59 9.59
CA TYR A 13 15.98 8.23 8.24
C TYR A 13 16.67 9.14 7.21
N LEU A 14 16.70 8.70 5.96
CA LEU A 14 17.11 9.53 4.83
C LEU A 14 15.99 9.60 3.81
N HIS A 15 15.66 10.82 3.41
CA HIS A 15 14.73 11.03 2.31
C HIS A 15 15.52 11.10 0.99
N LEU A 16 15.38 10.07 0.14
CA LEU A 16 16.09 9.95 -1.15
C LEU A 16 15.41 10.71 -2.30
N GLY A 17 14.26 11.33 -2.07
CA GLY A 17 13.52 12.05 -3.11
C GLY A 17 12.77 11.13 -4.07
N TYR A 18 12.76 11.52 -5.35
CA TYR A 18 11.93 10.88 -6.37
C TYR A 18 12.77 10.15 -7.42
N LEU A 19 12.49 8.87 -7.61
CA LEU A 19 13.09 8.05 -8.66
C LEU A 19 12.31 8.18 -9.98
N SER A 20 12.84 8.98 -10.91
CA SER A 20 12.25 9.12 -12.25
C SER A 20 12.77 8.06 -13.22
N GLY A 21 11.91 7.56 -14.12
CA GLY A 21 12.30 6.62 -15.18
C GLY A 21 11.61 5.25 -15.14
N GLY A 22 10.61 5.09 -14.26
CA GLY A 22 9.72 3.92 -14.27
C GLY A 22 10.45 2.60 -13.96
N PRO A 23 10.07 1.48 -14.61
CA PRO A 23 10.65 0.17 -14.33
C PRO A 23 12.17 0.10 -14.51
N THR A 24 12.72 0.77 -15.53
CA THR A 24 14.16 0.78 -15.79
C THR A 24 14.94 1.46 -14.66
N ALA A 25 14.47 2.62 -14.20
CA ALA A 25 15.09 3.32 -13.08
C ALA A 25 14.97 2.52 -11.78
N LEU A 26 13.83 1.84 -11.59
CA LEU A 26 13.61 0.95 -10.45
C LEU A 26 14.57 -0.25 -10.46
N GLN A 27 14.83 -0.84 -11.63
CA GLN A 27 15.81 -1.91 -11.77
C GLN A 27 17.23 -1.43 -11.49
N LEU A 28 17.61 -0.26 -12.03
CA LEU A 28 18.92 0.36 -11.72
C LEU A 28 19.05 0.63 -10.23
N PHE A 29 18.00 1.16 -9.59
CA PHE A 29 18.00 1.39 -8.15
C PHE A 29 18.14 0.08 -7.38
N ALA A 30 17.51 -1.00 -7.83
CA ALA A 30 17.62 -2.29 -7.16
C ALA A 30 19.05 -2.87 -7.22
N THR A 31 19.74 -2.71 -8.36
CA THR A 31 21.11 -3.23 -8.54
C THR A 31 22.20 -2.29 -8.02
N SER A 32 22.02 -0.99 -8.19
CA SER A 32 22.99 0.08 -7.89
C SER A 32 22.25 1.34 -7.40
N PRO A 33 21.76 1.35 -6.15
CA PRO A 33 20.98 2.45 -5.60
C PRO A 33 21.68 3.82 -5.67
N ASN A 34 23.00 3.85 -5.46
CA ASN A 34 23.83 5.05 -5.46
C ASN A 34 24.00 5.69 -6.86
N GLU A 35 24.01 4.87 -7.90
CA GLU A 35 24.02 5.33 -9.30
C GLU A 35 22.64 5.81 -9.74
N ALA A 36 21.57 5.18 -9.25
CA ALA A 36 20.20 5.54 -9.60
C ALA A 36 19.76 6.88 -8.98
N LEU A 37 20.21 7.17 -7.75
CA LEU A 37 19.82 8.36 -6.98
C LEU A 37 20.99 8.89 -6.18
N SER A 38 21.87 9.70 -6.76
CA SER A 38 23.03 10.22 -6.03
C SER A 38 22.70 11.35 -5.05
N GLU A 39 21.63 12.10 -5.31
CA GLU A 39 21.19 13.23 -4.49
C GLU A 39 19.98 12.86 -3.62
N GLY A 40 20.01 13.25 -2.36
CA GLY A 40 18.86 13.15 -1.45
C GLY A 40 17.95 14.37 -1.53
N PHE A 41 16.81 14.31 -0.84
CA PHE A 41 15.83 15.39 -0.79
C PHE A 41 15.72 15.96 0.63
N SER A 42 15.81 17.30 0.76
CA SER A 42 15.72 18.02 2.03
C SER A 42 16.69 17.47 3.10
N LEU A 43 17.94 17.24 2.71
CA LEU A 43 18.99 16.80 3.63
C LEU A 43 19.35 17.92 4.64
N PRO A 44 19.79 17.58 5.87
CA PRO A 44 20.23 18.56 6.85
C PRO A 44 21.43 19.40 6.41
N GLU A 45 21.65 20.53 7.07
CA GLU A 45 22.87 21.33 6.91
C GLU A 45 24.12 20.45 7.17
N GLY A 46 25.07 20.46 6.24
CA GLY A 46 26.27 19.61 6.27
C GLY A 46 26.27 18.46 5.25
N PHE A 47 25.13 18.15 4.62
CA PHE A 47 25.04 17.25 3.46
C PHE A 47 25.13 17.98 2.11
N GLU A 48 25.46 19.27 2.11
CA GLU A 48 25.48 20.11 0.90
C GLU A 48 26.67 19.76 -0.01
N GLY A 49 26.38 19.07 -1.12
CA GLY A 49 27.37 18.73 -2.16
C GLY A 49 28.04 17.35 -2.00
N GLU A 50 27.69 16.60 -0.95
CA GLU A 50 28.11 15.21 -0.74
C GLU A 50 26.96 14.25 -1.11
N SER A 51 27.30 13.03 -1.53
CA SER A 51 26.30 12.05 -1.95
C SER A 51 25.44 11.66 -0.75
N VAL A 52 24.13 11.46 -0.92
CA VAL A 52 23.27 10.98 0.18
C VAL A 52 23.74 9.60 0.70
N TRP A 53 24.46 8.86 -0.14
CA TRP A 53 25.06 7.55 0.16
C TRP A 53 26.32 7.61 1.00
N ASP A 54 26.89 8.79 1.23
CA ASP A 54 28.01 8.98 2.16
C ASP A 54 27.53 9.02 3.63
N SER A 55 26.21 9.01 3.86
CA SER A 55 25.63 8.92 5.19
C SER A 55 26.01 7.61 5.91
N PRO A 56 26.32 7.66 7.22
CA PRO A 56 26.51 6.46 8.04
C PRO A 56 25.32 5.48 8.01
N LEU A 57 24.10 5.96 7.74
CA LEU A 57 22.90 5.12 7.64
C LEU A 57 22.92 4.19 6.42
N LEU A 58 23.73 4.51 5.40
CA LEU A 58 23.81 3.77 4.13
C LEU A 58 25.19 3.16 3.90
N GLU A 59 26.12 3.23 4.85
CA GLU A 59 27.54 2.82 4.70
C GLU A 59 27.69 1.40 4.13
N ASN A 60 26.78 0.49 4.48
CA ASN A 60 26.80 -0.92 4.06
C ASN A 60 25.77 -1.26 2.99
N ILE A 61 25.10 -0.27 2.37
CA ILE A 61 24.07 -0.49 1.38
C ILE A 61 24.64 -0.27 -0.03
N LYS A 62 24.73 -1.35 -0.81
CA LYS A 62 25.17 -1.36 -2.21
C LYS A 62 24.13 -1.92 -3.16
N HIS A 63 23.24 -2.76 -2.64
CA HIS A 63 22.14 -3.38 -3.36
C HIS A 63 20.86 -3.27 -2.53
N ILE A 64 19.70 -3.41 -3.18
CA ILE A 64 18.43 -3.45 -2.46
C ILE A 64 18.32 -4.63 -1.48
N SER A 65 19.07 -5.70 -1.73
CA SER A 65 19.14 -6.87 -0.86
C SER A 65 19.99 -6.68 0.40
N ASP A 66 20.67 -5.54 0.55
CA ASP A 66 21.41 -5.21 1.78
C ASP A 66 20.50 -4.63 2.87
N PHE A 67 19.26 -4.27 2.53
CA PHE A 67 18.27 -3.83 3.50
C PHE A 67 17.72 -5.01 4.30
N ALA A 68 17.33 -4.76 5.56
CA ALA A 68 16.68 -5.79 6.37
C ALA A 68 15.24 -6.12 5.91
N MET A 69 14.59 -5.18 5.21
CA MET A 69 13.23 -5.29 4.68
C MET A 69 12.99 -4.14 3.70
N VAL A 70 12.19 -4.40 2.66
CA VAL A 70 11.65 -3.35 1.78
C VAL A 70 10.14 -3.24 1.97
N ALA A 71 9.66 -2.02 2.22
CA ALA A 71 8.24 -1.71 2.32
C ALA A 71 7.81 -0.78 1.17
N VAL A 72 6.86 -1.22 0.36
CA VAL A 72 6.32 -0.45 -0.76
C VAL A 72 4.93 0.04 -0.40
N ILE A 73 4.77 1.35 -0.25
CA ILE A 73 3.49 1.99 0.08
C ILE A 73 2.94 2.66 -1.19
N THR A 74 1.86 2.15 -1.76
CA THR A 74 1.33 2.67 -3.03
C THR A 74 -0.17 2.43 -3.24
N SER A 75 -0.83 3.37 -3.91
CA SER A 75 -2.18 3.19 -4.45
C SER A 75 -2.19 2.86 -5.94
N GLY A 76 -1.02 2.76 -6.59
CA GLY A 76 -0.87 2.51 -8.01
C GLY A 76 -0.57 1.04 -8.32
N THR A 77 -1.43 0.41 -9.11
CA THR A 77 -1.28 -0.98 -9.57
C THR A 77 0.06 -1.22 -10.27
N GLU A 78 0.43 -0.31 -11.16
CA GLU A 78 1.64 -0.43 -11.97
C GLU A 78 2.90 -0.38 -11.09
N THR A 79 2.93 0.51 -10.10
CA THR A 79 4.03 0.57 -9.13
C THR A 79 4.15 -0.75 -8.36
N ALA A 80 3.05 -1.23 -7.79
CA ALA A 80 3.07 -2.46 -7.01
C ALA A 80 3.53 -3.66 -7.85
N ARG A 81 3.02 -3.80 -9.08
CA ARG A 81 3.45 -4.85 -10.02
C ARG A 81 4.93 -4.75 -10.36
N ASN A 82 5.43 -3.56 -10.66
CA ASN A 82 6.84 -3.39 -11.02
C ASN A 82 7.78 -3.77 -9.87
N TRP A 83 7.41 -3.51 -8.62
CA TRP A 83 8.19 -3.99 -7.47
C TRP A 83 8.16 -5.51 -7.34
N ALA A 84 6.99 -6.14 -7.48
CA ALA A 84 6.85 -7.59 -7.43
C ALA A 84 7.59 -8.32 -8.58
N GLU A 85 7.60 -7.75 -9.79
CA GLU A 85 8.15 -8.44 -10.96
C GLU A 85 9.61 -8.06 -11.26
N GLN A 86 9.98 -6.78 -11.09
CA GLN A 86 11.30 -6.28 -11.50
C GLN A 86 12.30 -6.22 -10.34
N VAL A 87 11.82 -5.93 -9.12
CA VAL A 87 12.71 -5.76 -7.96
C VAL A 87 12.85 -7.04 -7.15
N HIS A 88 11.76 -7.79 -6.97
CA HIS A 88 11.79 -9.04 -6.20
C HIS A 88 12.93 -9.99 -6.59
N PRO A 89 13.24 -10.24 -7.89
CA PRO A 89 14.36 -11.11 -8.25
C PRO A 89 15.74 -10.67 -7.73
N LEU A 90 15.86 -9.40 -7.32
CA LEU A 90 17.09 -8.77 -6.82
C LEU A 90 17.10 -8.66 -5.29
N LEU A 91 16.02 -9.00 -4.59
CA LEU A 91 15.91 -8.91 -3.13
C LEU A 91 16.61 -10.06 -2.39
N GLY A 92 16.81 -11.21 -3.05
CA GLY A 92 17.35 -12.40 -2.40
C GLY A 92 16.46 -12.83 -1.23
N ASN A 93 16.99 -12.81 -0.01
CA ASN A 93 16.24 -13.14 1.21
C ASN A 93 15.60 -11.92 1.90
N THR A 94 15.68 -10.74 1.29
CA THR A 94 15.15 -9.51 1.87
C THR A 94 13.63 -9.47 1.71
N PRO A 95 12.86 -9.42 2.81
CA PRO A 95 11.41 -9.46 2.71
C PRO A 95 10.83 -8.23 1.99
N LEU A 96 9.88 -8.46 1.10
CA LEU A 96 9.08 -7.43 0.42
C LEU A 96 7.67 -7.34 1.02
N ILE A 97 7.38 -6.24 1.69
CA ILE A 97 6.05 -5.95 2.24
C ILE A 97 5.37 -4.87 1.41
N MET A 98 4.10 -5.07 1.09
CA MET A 98 3.30 -4.10 0.33
C MET A 98 2.16 -3.51 1.16
N VAL A 99 2.12 -2.19 1.25
CA VAL A 99 1.01 -1.43 1.83
C VAL A 99 0.23 -0.79 0.69
N VAL A 100 -0.94 -1.35 0.39
CA VAL A 100 -1.70 -1.03 -0.82
C VAL A 100 -3.14 -0.61 -0.51
N SER A 101 -3.76 0.04 -1.49
CA SER A 101 -5.19 0.31 -1.42
C SER A 101 -6.01 -0.96 -1.66
N ALA A 102 -7.25 -1.00 -1.16
CA ALA A 102 -8.16 -2.14 -1.34
C ALA A 102 -8.47 -2.44 -2.81
N GLY A 103 -8.31 -1.46 -3.72
CA GLY A 103 -8.49 -1.68 -5.16
C GLY A 103 -7.27 -2.30 -5.85
N VAL A 104 -6.08 -2.19 -5.23
CA VAL A 104 -4.82 -2.74 -5.77
C VAL A 104 -4.56 -4.15 -5.25
N GLU A 105 -4.94 -4.45 -4.01
CA GLU A 105 -4.68 -5.74 -3.37
C GLU A 105 -5.07 -6.97 -4.20
N PRO A 106 -6.26 -7.06 -4.85
CA PRO A 106 -6.62 -8.25 -5.61
C PRO A 106 -5.67 -8.57 -6.77
N LEU A 107 -4.96 -7.55 -7.28
CA LEU A 107 -3.96 -7.72 -8.35
C LEU A 107 -2.60 -8.12 -7.81
N ILE A 108 -2.33 -7.85 -6.53
CA ILE A 108 -1.06 -8.18 -5.88
C ILE A 108 -1.13 -9.52 -5.13
N HIS A 109 -2.31 -9.90 -4.69
CA HIS A 109 -2.57 -11.13 -3.94
C HIS A 109 -1.95 -12.39 -4.54
N PRO A 110 -1.94 -12.62 -5.88
CA PRO A 110 -1.29 -13.80 -6.46
C PRO A 110 0.22 -13.88 -6.19
N TYR A 111 0.90 -12.74 -6.03
CA TYR A 111 2.32 -12.68 -5.71
C TYR A 111 2.61 -13.00 -4.23
N PHE A 112 1.59 -12.94 -3.36
CA PHE A 112 1.68 -13.29 -1.94
C PHE A 112 1.28 -14.74 -1.67
N GLU A 113 0.25 -15.26 -2.37
CA GLU A 113 -0.24 -16.65 -2.17
C GLU A 113 0.52 -17.72 -2.97
N ALA A 114 1.46 -17.33 -3.82
CA ALA A 114 2.25 -18.29 -4.60
C ALA A 114 3.05 -19.26 -3.70
N GLU A 115 3.38 -20.45 -4.22
CA GLU A 115 4.25 -21.40 -3.51
C GLU A 115 5.64 -20.82 -3.24
N ASP A 116 6.11 -19.94 -4.14
CA ASP A 116 7.31 -19.11 -3.99
C ASP A 116 6.84 -17.63 -3.99
N PRO A 117 6.52 -17.06 -2.82
CA PRO A 117 5.98 -15.71 -2.72
C PRO A 117 6.98 -14.66 -3.22
N GLN A 118 6.51 -13.76 -4.09
CA GLN A 118 7.26 -12.57 -4.48
C GLN A 118 6.99 -11.37 -3.55
N VAL A 119 5.96 -11.49 -2.72
CA VAL A 119 5.56 -10.52 -1.69
C VAL A 119 5.36 -11.29 -0.40
N ASP A 120 6.10 -10.93 0.65
CA ASP A 120 6.09 -11.62 1.95
C ASP A 120 4.96 -11.15 2.87
N GLY A 121 4.32 -10.02 2.56
CA GLY A 121 3.20 -9.51 3.34
C GLY A 121 2.43 -8.40 2.65
N ILE A 122 1.12 -8.37 2.88
CA ILE A 122 0.21 -7.36 2.35
C ILE A 122 -0.56 -6.69 3.49
N LEU A 123 -0.54 -5.36 3.49
CA LEU A 123 -1.42 -4.51 4.29
C LEU A 123 -2.34 -3.75 3.33
N SER A 124 -3.63 -4.03 3.38
CA SER A 124 -4.60 -3.51 2.42
C SER A 124 -5.74 -2.73 3.07
N GLY A 125 -5.89 -1.48 2.62
CA GLY A 125 -7.05 -0.65 2.89
C GLY A 125 -7.37 -0.41 4.37
N LEU A 126 -8.64 -0.13 4.65
CA LEU A 126 -9.13 0.17 6.00
C LEU A 126 -8.99 -1.00 6.99
N PRO A 127 -9.24 -2.28 6.62
CA PRO A 127 -9.08 -3.39 7.56
C PRO A 127 -7.68 -3.48 8.16
N SER A 128 -6.63 -3.41 7.34
CA SER A 128 -5.25 -3.44 7.83
C SER A 128 -4.90 -2.19 8.65
N ALA A 129 -5.43 -1.02 8.27
CA ALA A 129 -5.25 0.21 9.05
C ALA A 129 -5.87 0.10 10.46
N LEU A 130 -7.04 -0.52 10.60
CA LEU A 130 -7.66 -0.77 11.92
C LEU A 130 -6.83 -1.70 12.79
N ILE A 131 -6.28 -2.77 12.20
CA ILE A 131 -5.43 -3.71 12.92
C ILE A 131 -4.16 -3.00 13.39
N TYR A 132 -3.55 -2.19 12.51
CA TYR A 132 -2.37 -1.39 12.84
C TYR A 132 -2.65 -0.42 14.00
N GLU A 133 -3.77 0.31 13.95
CA GLU A 133 -4.24 1.19 15.04
C GLU A 133 -4.43 0.40 16.36
N GLY A 134 -5.08 -0.75 16.29
CA GLY A 134 -5.35 -1.61 17.43
C GLY A 134 -4.10 -2.17 18.10
N ILE A 135 -3.14 -2.68 17.32
CA ILE A 135 -1.87 -3.25 17.84
C ILE A 135 -1.01 -2.16 18.49
N ASN A 136 -0.95 -0.98 17.88
CA ASN A 136 -0.12 0.11 18.39
C ASN A 136 -0.82 0.93 19.50
N GLY A 137 -2.06 0.60 19.87
CA GLY A 137 -2.80 1.32 20.90
C GLY A 137 -3.16 2.76 20.54
N TYR A 138 -3.18 3.09 19.23
CA TYR A 138 -3.51 4.42 18.73
C TYR A 138 -4.85 4.38 18.00
N GLN A 139 -5.84 5.15 18.47
CA GLN A 139 -7.03 5.45 17.68
C GLN A 139 -6.73 6.65 16.79
N ALA A 140 -6.51 6.40 15.49
CA ALA A 140 -6.51 7.43 14.46
C ALA A 140 -7.85 7.37 13.70
N ASP A 141 -7.88 7.82 12.44
CA ASP A 141 -9.12 8.00 11.70
C ASP A 141 -9.69 6.68 11.12
N ALA A 142 -8.95 5.57 11.10
CA ALA A 142 -9.38 4.38 10.38
C ALA A 142 -10.65 3.79 10.99
N PHE A 143 -10.76 3.77 12.33
CA PHE A 143 -11.99 3.33 13.03
C PHE A 143 -13.22 4.13 12.61
N GLN A 144 -13.10 5.47 12.58
CA GLN A 144 -14.21 6.34 12.20
C GLN A 144 -14.61 6.17 10.72
N ARG A 145 -13.62 6.05 9.83
CA ARG A 145 -13.85 5.84 8.40
C ARG A 145 -14.50 4.49 8.13
N TRP A 146 -14.05 3.43 8.80
CA TRP A 146 -14.62 2.09 8.70
C TRP A 146 -16.10 2.07 9.12
N ASN A 147 -16.42 2.66 10.28
CA ASN A 147 -17.78 2.71 10.78
C ASN A 147 -18.71 3.49 9.83
N SER A 148 -18.23 4.61 9.28
CA SER A 148 -19.00 5.43 8.34
C SER A 148 -19.27 4.69 7.02
N TYR A 149 -18.25 4.03 6.47
CA TYR A 149 -18.39 3.18 5.28
C TYR A 149 -19.38 2.03 5.53
N GLY A 150 -19.23 1.32 6.65
CA GLY A 150 -20.11 0.19 7.00
C GLY A 150 -21.57 0.62 7.16
N THR A 151 -21.81 1.77 7.80
CA THR A 151 -23.17 2.32 7.95
C THR A 151 -23.78 2.67 6.59
N GLY A 152 -23.01 3.33 5.72
CA GLY A 152 -23.47 3.66 4.36
C GLY A 152 -23.77 2.40 3.54
N ALA A 153 -22.90 1.39 3.61
CA ALA A 153 -23.11 0.10 2.96
C ALA A 153 -24.39 -0.59 3.46
N LEU A 154 -24.61 -0.60 4.78
CA LEU A 154 -25.82 -1.18 5.37
C LEU A 154 -27.09 -0.47 4.89
N ILE A 155 -27.09 0.86 4.87
CA ILE A 155 -28.23 1.65 4.35
C ILE A 155 -28.49 1.30 2.88
N SER A 156 -27.43 1.16 2.09
CA SER A 156 -27.52 0.81 0.68
C SER A 156 -28.15 -0.58 0.48
N VAL A 157 -27.73 -1.56 1.29
CA VAL A 157 -28.32 -2.92 1.30
C VAL A 157 -29.80 -2.88 1.67
N LEU A 158 -30.19 -2.10 2.68
CA LEU A 158 -31.60 -1.98 3.10
C LEU A 158 -32.47 -1.37 2.00
N ILE A 159 -31.98 -0.35 1.29
CA ILE A 159 -32.68 0.26 0.16
C ILE A 159 -32.86 -0.77 -0.97
N LEU A 160 -31.83 -1.54 -1.29
CA LEU A 160 -31.90 -2.58 -2.33
C LEU A 160 -32.95 -3.65 -1.97
N ILE A 161 -32.95 -4.14 -0.73
CA ILE A 161 -33.92 -5.14 -0.26
C ILE A 161 -35.35 -4.58 -0.34
N ALA A 162 -35.58 -3.34 0.12
CA ALA A 162 -36.88 -2.71 0.04
C ALA A 162 -37.37 -2.56 -1.41
N GLY A 163 -36.47 -2.14 -2.32
CA GLY A 163 -36.76 -2.02 -3.75
C GLY A 163 -37.07 -3.36 -4.41
N THR A 164 -36.29 -4.40 -4.13
CA THR A 164 -36.57 -5.77 -4.61
C THR A 164 -37.91 -6.27 -4.10
N GLY A 165 -38.21 -6.09 -2.80
CA GLY A 165 -39.48 -6.48 -2.22
C GLY A 165 -40.66 -5.77 -2.88
N TYR A 166 -40.56 -4.45 -3.07
CA TYR A 166 -41.58 -3.67 -3.77
C TYR A 166 -41.81 -4.18 -5.21
N GLY A 167 -40.73 -4.33 -5.99
CA GLY A 167 -40.81 -4.81 -7.38
C GLY A 167 -41.40 -6.22 -7.51
N MET A 168 -41.09 -7.12 -6.57
CA MET A 168 -41.71 -8.46 -6.54
C MET A 168 -43.21 -8.37 -6.25
N THR A 169 -43.62 -7.55 -5.27
CA THR A 169 -45.03 -7.40 -4.94
C THR A 169 -45.84 -6.79 -6.09
N SER A 170 -45.33 -5.76 -6.76
CA SER A 170 -46.00 -5.14 -7.90
C SER A 170 -46.13 -6.12 -9.08
N TRP A 171 -45.09 -6.88 -9.38
CA TRP A 171 -45.11 -7.90 -10.43
C TRP A 171 -46.16 -9.00 -10.19
N ILE A 172 -46.28 -9.47 -8.94
CA ILE A 172 -47.30 -10.48 -8.57
C ILE A 172 -48.72 -9.91 -8.75
N ILE A 173 -48.94 -8.66 -8.32
CA ILE A 173 -50.24 -8.00 -8.43
C ILE A 173 -50.64 -7.84 -9.90
N GLU A 174 -49.77 -7.32 -10.75
CA GLU A 174 -50.00 -7.17 -12.19
C GLU A 174 -50.33 -8.50 -12.88
N ARG A 175 -49.56 -9.56 -12.56
CA ARG A 175 -49.77 -10.89 -13.14
C ARG A 175 -51.07 -11.55 -12.67
N SER A 176 -51.53 -11.25 -11.46
CA SER A 176 -52.81 -11.72 -10.93
C SER A 176 -54.01 -10.98 -11.55
N GLY A 177 -53.84 -9.72 -11.96
CA GLY A 177 -54.86 -8.92 -12.65
C GLY A 177 -55.12 -9.38 -14.08
N LEU A 178 -54.08 -9.81 -14.81
CA LEU A 178 -54.19 -10.29 -16.20
C LEU A 178 -54.91 -11.63 -16.37
N ARG A 179 -55.11 -12.43 -15.30
CA ARG A 179 -55.83 -13.72 -15.36
C ARG A 179 -57.35 -13.60 -15.14
N ARG A 180 -57.88 -12.39 -14.89
CA ARG A 180 -59.29 -12.14 -14.55
C ARG A 180 -60.12 -11.51 -15.68
N ASN A 181 -59.52 -11.26 -16.85
CA ASN A 181 -60.20 -10.90 -18.10
C ASN A 181 -59.95 -11.99 -19.14
#